data_AF-A0A5K3EKI5-F1
#
_entry.id   AF-A0A5K3EKI5-F1
#
_cell.length_a   1.000
_cell.length_b   1.000
_cell.length_c   1.000
_cell.angle_alpha   90.00
_cell.angle_beta   90.00
_cell.angle_gamma   90.00
#
_symmetry.space_group_name_H-M   'P 1'
#
loop_
_entity.id
_entity.type
_entity.pdbx_description
1 polymer ?
#
loop_
_entity_poly.entity_id
_entity_poly.type
_entity_poly.pdbx_seq_one_letter_code
_entity_poly.pdbx_strand_id
1 'polypeptide(L)'
;MILLRLPEGGVHLHTGDFRVHSSMLQAPSILADFVKTAIPNSRIGTVFLDTTFCDPYYKFPEQQLVIAAAAQVSFQALLSRPDTLILCGMYSIGKERFVLGLAEELNVKVWLPNKQRGLVTAASEGGCEVCRALVARCVASKDEARIHVVDMNELNPRAVLKNLLPMGKNIIAWKPSGWMYNPSKKATAATIKRLPCPAEAFESLREFISVEMVAKNVVVLGAAYSEHSSFTELKDFITALKPMKVQPTVFGGSAKDARKHIDSWLQEEKLLKLPSENS
;
A
#
# COMPACT_ATOMS: atom_id res chain seq x y z
N MET A 1 9.10 -3.75 -12.08
CA MET A 1 9.98 -2.83 -12.82
C MET A 1 10.92 -3.60 -13.73
N ILE A 2 11.25 -3.07 -14.90
CA ILE A 2 12.17 -3.65 -15.88
C ILE A 2 13.16 -2.56 -16.31
N LEU A 3 14.46 -2.80 -16.12
CA LEU A 3 15.53 -1.93 -16.60
C LEU A 3 16.12 -2.52 -17.89
N LEU A 4 16.03 -1.77 -18.98
CA LEU A 4 16.47 -2.15 -20.31
C LEU A 4 17.76 -1.38 -20.65
N ARG A 5 18.81 -2.10 -21.06
CA ARG A 5 20.05 -1.53 -21.62
C ARG A 5 20.12 -1.95 -23.07
N LEU A 6 20.02 -0.99 -23.99
CA LEU A 6 20.02 -1.23 -25.41
C LEU A 6 21.45 -1.37 -25.95
N PRO A 7 21.68 -2.16 -27.02
CA PRO A 7 23.01 -2.33 -27.63
C PRO A 7 23.69 -1.01 -28.02
N GLU A 8 22.90 -0.03 -28.46
CA GLU A 8 23.33 1.31 -28.85
C GLU A 8 23.63 2.26 -27.67
N GLY A 9 23.56 1.77 -26.42
CA GLY A 9 23.94 2.51 -25.20
C GLY A 9 22.79 3.21 -24.47
N GLY A 10 21.55 3.13 -24.97
CA GLY A 10 20.36 3.69 -24.31
C GLY A 10 19.93 2.89 -23.08
N VAL A 11 19.52 3.58 -22.01
CA VAL A 11 18.97 2.94 -20.79
C VAL A 11 17.53 3.40 -20.57
N HIS A 12 16.60 2.47 -20.41
CA HIS A 12 15.20 2.75 -20.17
C HIS A 12 14.69 1.98 -18.95
N LEU A 13 13.82 2.61 -18.17
CA LEU A 13 13.18 1.99 -17.02
C LEU A 13 11.67 1.97 -17.25
N HIS A 14 11.05 0.79 -17.18
CA HIS A 14 9.61 0.68 -17.10
C HIS A 14 9.22 0.29 -15.68
N THR A 15 8.46 1.12 -14.97
CA THR A 15 8.09 0.81 -13.58
C THR A 15 7.09 -0.35 -13.53
N GLY A 16 6.15 -0.38 -14.49
CA GLY A 16 4.89 -1.08 -14.29
C GLY A 16 4.14 -0.42 -13.14
N ASP A 17 3.11 -1.07 -12.60
CA ASP A 17 2.48 -0.60 -11.36
C ASP A 17 3.46 -0.76 -10.19
N PHE A 18 3.66 0.31 -9.42
CA PHE A 18 4.61 0.28 -8.31
C PHE A 18 4.33 1.31 -7.23
N ARG A 19 4.82 1.02 -6.02
CA ARG A 19 5.01 2.00 -4.96
C ARG A 19 6.49 2.18 -4.69
N VAL A 20 6.97 3.41 -4.81
CA VAL A 20 8.36 3.77 -4.49
C VAL A 20 8.68 3.35 -3.07
N HIS A 21 9.86 2.78 -2.89
CA HIS A 21 10.44 2.48 -1.58
C HIS A 21 11.90 2.92 -1.58
N SER A 22 12.40 3.41 -0.45
CA SER A 22 13.76 3.94 -0.32
C SER A 22 14.84 2.95 -0.77
N SER A 23 14.66 1.66 -0.50
CA SER A 23 15.56 0.59 -0.94
C SER A 23 15.71 0.49 -2.46
N MET A 24 14.76 1.00 -3.24
CA MET A 24 14.90 1.03 -4.71
C MET A 24 16.01 1.98 -5.14
N LEU A 25 16.30 3.02 -4.37
CA LEU A 25 17.27 4.07 -4.71
C LEU A 25 18.59 3.96 -3.93
N GLN A 26 18.72 2.92 -3.08
CA GLN A 26 19.86 2.67 -2.22
C GLN A 26 20.52 1.34 -2.57
N ALA A 27 21.84 1.22 -2.32
CA ALA A 27 22.54 -0.04 -2.50
C ALA A 27 21.88 -1.14 -1.63
N PRO A 28 21.69 -2.38 -2.14
CA PRO A 28 22.30 -2.95 -3.34
C PRO A 28 21.46 -2.82 -4.64
N SER A 29 20.43 -1.96 -4.69
CA SER A 29 19.63 -1.79 -5.90
C SER A 29 20.46 -1.26 -7.08
N ILE A 30 20.27 -1.85 -8.27
CA ILE A 30 20.90 -1.39 -9.52
C ILE A 30 20.50 0.06 -9.84
N LEU A 31 19.31 0.52 -9.41
CA LEU A 31 18.91 1.90 -9.65
C LEU A 31 19.71 2.90 -8.82
N ALA A 32 20.37 2.47 -7.72
CA ALA A 32 21.23 3.34 -6.92
C ALA A 32 22.44 3.85 -7.70
N ASP A 33 22.90 3.09 -8.70
CA ASP A 33 23.98 3.49 -9.62
C ASP A 33 23.60 4.76 -10.40
N PHE A 34 22.31 5.00 -10.62
CA PHE A 34 21.82 6.17 -11.36
C PHE A 34 21.54 7.38 -10.48
N VAL A 35 21.51 7.21 -9.14
CA VAL A 35 21.30 8.30 -8.17
C VAL A 35 22.60 9.02 -7.84
N LYS A 36 23.70 8.26 -7.71
CA LYS A 36 24.99 8.75 -7.19
C LYS A 36 25.99 9.21 -8.25
N THR A 37 25.70 9.04 -9.54
CA THR A 37 26.70 9.29 -10.58
C THR A 37 26.93 10.77 -10.85
N ALA A 38 28.11 11.25 -10.43
CA ALA A 38 28.80 12.41 -11.01
C ALA A 38 29.32 12.14 -12.43
N ILE A 39 29.10 10.93 -12.97
CA ILE A 39 29.52 10.52 -14.30
C ILE A 39 28.48 11.02 -15.32
N PRO A 40 28.85 11.93 -16.24
CA PRO A 40 27.89 12.61 -17.13
C PRO A 40 27.12 11.71 -18.12
N ASN A 41 27.53 10.45 -18.32
CA ASN A 41 27.10 9.62 -19.45
C ASN A 41 26.27 8.36 -19.11
N SER A 42 25.83 8.15 -17.87
CA SER A 42 25.01 6.97 -17.50
C SER A 42 23.62 7.31 -16.97
N ARG A 43 22.95 8.34 -17.52
CA ARG A 43 21.59 8.69 -17.11
C ARG A 43 20.56 7.76 -17.75
N ILE A 44 19.42 7.58 -17.08
CA ILE A 44 18.28 6.88 -17.69
C ILE A 44 17.70 7.78 -18.78
N GLY A 45 17.61 7.27 -20.02
CA GLY A 45 17.06 7.97 -21.16
C GLY A 45 15.55 8.19 -21.02
N THR A 46 14.77 7.13 -20.81
CA THR A 46 13.32 7.28 -20.55
C THR A 46 12.86 6.41 -19.39
N VAL A 47 12.10 7.03 -18.48
CA VAL A 47 11.32 6.31 -17.47
C VAL A 47 9.87 6.26 -17.95
N PHE A 48 9.34 5.05 -18.18
CA PHE A 48 7.91 4.79 -18.34
C PHE A 48 7.31 4.63 -16.94
N LEU A 49 6.63 5.67 -16.48
CA LEU A 49 6.25 5.87 -15.08
C LEU A 49 4.76 5.55 -14.87
N ASP A 50 4.48 4.72 -13.86
CA ASP A 50 3.15 4.60 -13.27
C ASP A 50 2.74 5.93 -12.63
N THR A 51 1.75 6.55 -13.26
CA THR A 51 1.22 7.87 -12.90
C THR A 51 -0.14 7.76 -12.20
N THR A 52 -0.50 6.59 -11.67
CA THR A 52 -1.82 6.32 -11.06
C THR A 52 -2.28 7.42 -10.10
N PHE A 53 -1.40 7.90 -9.22
CA PHE A 53 -1.72 8.97 -8.25
C PHE A 53 -0.85 10.21 -8.42
N CYS A 54 -0.57 10.60 -9.67
CA CYS A 54 0.22 11.79 -9.98
C CYS A 54 -0.61 13.09 -9.88
N ASP A 55 -1.26 13.32 -8.74
CA ASP A 55 -1.97 14.55 -8.38
C ASP A 55 -1.68 14.90 -6.88
N PRO A 56 -1.37 16.17 -6.53
CA PRO A 56 -1.01 16.59 -5.17
C PRO A 56 -2.03 16.25 -4.07
N TYR A 57 -3.28 15.97 -4.44
CA TYR A 57 -4.33 15.50 -3.55
C TYR A 57 -3.98 14.16 -2.89
N TYR A 58 -3.27 13.28 -3.61
CA TYR A 58 -2.99 11.91 -3.15
C TYR A 58 -1.72 11.83 -2.31
N LYS A 59 -1.92 11.96 -1.00
CA LYS A 59 -0.89 11.75 0.03
C LYS A 59 -1.24 10.48 0.78
N PHE A 60 -0.35 9.48 0.72
CA PHE A 60 -0.56 8.23 1.44
C PHE A 60 0.44 8.12 2.57
N PRO A 61 0.01 7.67 3.76
CA PRO A 61 0.95 7.30 4.81
C PRO A 61 1.82 6.12 4.39
N GLU A 62 2.96 5.96 5.05
CA GLU A 62 3.84 4.81 4.85
C GLU A 62 3.10 3.50 5.15
N GLN A 63 3.33 2.49 4.31
CA GLN A 63 2.66 1.19 4.43
C GLN A 63 2.83 0.56 5.82
N GLN A 64 4.02 0.71 6.43
CA GLN A 64 4.31 0.14 7.74
C GLN A 64 3.51 0.81 8.86
N LEU A 65 3.35 2.14 8.81
CA LEU A 65 2.54 2.87 9.78
C LEU A 65 1.06 2.47 9.70
N VAL A 66 0.55 2.24 8.49
CA VAL A 66 -0.81 1.75 8.28
C VAL A 66 -1.00 0.33 8.83
N ILE A 67 -0.03 -0.55 8.61
CA ILE A 67 -0.03 -1.91 9.17
C ILE A 67 0.00 -1.86 10.70
N ALA A 68 0.89 -1.05 11.28
CA ALA A 68 1.01 -0.88 12.73
C ALA A 68 -0.29 -0.34 13.34
N ALA A 69 -0.92 0.64 12.72
CA ALA A 69 -2.22 1.16 13.15
C ALA A 69 -3.31 0.08 13.12
N ALA A 70 -3.37 -0.71 12.05
CA ALA A 70 -4.31 -1.82 11.93
C ALA A 70 -4.05 -2.92 12.97
N ALA A 71 -2.77 -3.23 13.24
CA ALA A 71 -2.36 -4.18 14.26
C ALA A 71 -2.74 -3.70 15.65
N GLN A 72 -2.51 -2.42 15.97
CA GLN A 72 -2.88 -1.84 17.26
C GLN A 72 -4.38 -1.98 17.53
N VAL A 73 -5.23 -1.61 16.57
CA VAL A 73 -6.70 -1.76 16.75
C VAL A 73 -7.12 -3.22 16.83
N SER A 74 -6.51 -4.10 16.02
CA SER A 74 -6.80 -5.54 16.06
C SER A 74 -6.37 -6.18 17.38
N PHE A 75 -5.24 -5.76 17.94
CA PHE A 75 -4.75 -6.22 19.23
C PHE A 75 -5.72 -5.81 20.35
N GLN A 76 -6.18 -4.56 20.37
CA GLN A 76 -7.18 -4.09 21.34
C GLN A 76 -8.50 -4.88 21.24
N ALA A 77 -8.91 -5.25 20.02
CA ALA A 77 -10.06 -6.12 19.80
C ALA A 77 -9.87 -7.51 20.41
N LEU A 78 -8.69 -8.11 20.23
CA LEU A 78 -8.35 -9.42 20.80
C LEU A 78 -8.23 -9.39 22.33
N LEU A 79 -7.70 -8.31 22.91
CA LEU A 79 -7.65 -8.13 24.36
C LEU A 79 -9.06 -8.04 24.96
N SER A 80 -9.94 -7.28 24.31
CA SER A 80 -11.33 -7.11 24.76
C SER A 80 -12.15 -8.38 24.57
N ARG A 81 -11.92 -9.09 23.47
CA ARG A 81 -12.68 -10.26 23.04
C ARG A 81 -11.73 -11.26 22.33
N PRO A 82 -11.14 -12.21 23.07
CA PRO A 82 -10.15 -13.15 22.53
C PRO A 82 -10.65 -14.06 21.40
N ASP A 83 -11.97 -14.25 21.30
CA ASP A 83 -12.62 -15.02 20.25
C ASP A 83 -12.77 -14.24 18.92
N THR A 84 -12.43 -12.94 18.88
CA THR A 84 -12.60 -12.08 17.70
C THR A 84 -11.89 -12.65 16.48
N LEU A 85 -12.61 -12.76 15.37
CA LEU A 85 -12.08 -13.14 14.07
C LEU A 85 -11.63 -11.90 13.30
N ILE A 86 -10.42 -11.95 12.73
CA ILE A 86 -9.89 -10.88 11.89
C ILE A 86 -10.08 -11.27 10.43
N LEU A 87 -10.73 -10.43 9.65
CA LEU A 87 -10.85 -10.59 8.20
C LEU A 87 -9.96 -9.57 7.48
N CYS A 88 -9.28 -10.00 6.42
CA CYS A 88 -8.49 -9.10 5.58
C CYS A 88 -8.94 -9.22 4.12
N GLY A 89 -9.37 -8.11 3.56
CA GLY A 89 -9.77 -8.03 2.16
C GLY A 89 -8.56 -8.10 1.23
N MET A 90 -8.58 -9.05 0.31
CA MET A 90 -7.67 -9.12 -0.83
C MET A 90 -8.49 -9.25 -2.11
N TYR A 91 -7.86 -8.98 -3.26
CA TYR A 91 -8.44 -9.32 -4.56
C TYR A 91 -8.02 -10.76 -4.93
N SER A 92 -7.34 -10.95 -6.07
CA SER A 92 -6.73 -12.23 -6.45
C SER A 92 -5.29 -12.35 -5.96
N ILE A 93 -4.52 -11.27 -6.14
CA ILE A 93 -3.18 -11.00 -5.60
C ILE A 93 -3.13 -9.53 -5.16
N GLY A 94 -2.12 -9.15 -4.40
CA GLY A 94 -1.98 -7.83 -3.79
C GLY A 94 -2.47 -7.82 -2.35
N LYS A 95 -1.87 -6.93 -1.55
CA LYS A 95 -2.05 -6.75 -0.10
C LYS A 95 -1.43 -7.84 0.76
N GLU A 96 -0.64 -8.77 0.20
CA GLU A 96 0.05 -9.82 0.95
C GLU A 96 0.92 -9.22 2.06
N ARG A 97 1.59 -8.10 1.78
CA ARG A 97 2.40 -7.38 2.79
C ARG A 97 1.56 -6.82 3.93
N PHE A 98 0.34 -6.36 3.68
CA PHE A 98 -0.57 -5.93 4.73
C PHE A 98 -1.01 -7.12 5.61
N VAL A 99 -1.39 -8.24 4.99
CA VAL A 99 -1.79 -9.46 5.70
C VAL A 99 -0.64 -10.05 6.50
N LEU A 100 0.55 -10.15 5.89
CA LEU A 100 1.77 -10.63 6.54
C LEU A 100 2.13 -9.75 7.73
N GLY A 101 2.23 -8.43 7.54
CA GLY A 101 2.59 -7.51 8.60
C GLY A 101 1.60 -7.56 9.77
N LEU A 102 0.29 -7.62 9.49
CA LEU A 102 -0.72 -7.80 10.53
C LEU A 102 -0.56 -9.13 11.29
N ALA A 103 -0.25 -10.22 10.58
CA ALA A 103 -0.04 -11.53 11.18
C ALA A 103 1.25 -11.62 12.02
N GLU A 104 2.30 -10.90 11.62
CA GLU A 104 3.57 -10.80 12.34
C GLU A 104 3.42 -10.01 13.64
N GLU A 105 2.84 -8.80 13.56
CA GLU A 105 2.61 -7.93 14.72
C GLU A 105 1.71 -8.59 15.77
N LEU A 106 0.69 -9.31 15.33
CA LEU A 106 -0.23 -10.04 16.23
C LEU A 106 0.29 -11.43 16.63
N ASN A 107 1.37 -11.91 16.00
CA ASN A 107 1.89 -13.27 16.10
C ASN A 107 0.82 -14.36 15.92
N VAL A 108 0.05 -14.28 14.83
CA VAL A 108 -1.03 -15.24 14.52
C VAL A 108 -0.84 -15.95 13.19
N LYS A 109 -1.62 -17.02 12.99
CA LYS A 109 -1.70 -17.78 11.74
C LYS A 109 -2.77 -17.22 10.81
N VAL A 110 -2.53 -17.42 9.52
CA VAL A 110 -3.38 -16.92 8.42
C VAL A 110 -4.03 -18.08 7.69
N TRP A 111 -5.29 -17.93 7.32
CA TRP A 111 -5.94 -18.82 6.36
C TRP A 111 -6.18 -18.07 5.05
N LEU A 112 -5.73 -18.68 3.95
CA LEU A 112 -5.97 -18.20 2.59
C LEU A 112 -7.01 -19.10 1.89
N PRO A 113 -7.99 -18.52 1.17
CA PRO A 113 -8.82 -19.28 0.25
C PRO A 113 -8.00 -19.92 -0.86
N ASN A 114 -8.49 -21.00 -1.46
CA ASN A 114 -7.75 -21.82 -2.43
C ASN A 114 -7.16 -21.01 -3.60
N LYS A 115 -7.92 -20.05 -4.12
CA LYS A 115 -7.48 -19.19 -5.24
C LYS A 115 -6.25 -18.35 -4.83
N GLN A 116 -6.34 -17.61 -3.73
CA GLN A 116 -5.24 -16.80 -3.22
C GLN A 116 -4.06 -17.68 -2.79
N ARG A 117 -4.32 -18.82 -2.14
CA ARG A 117 -3.28 -19.77 -1.71
C ARG A 117 -2.43 -20.23 -2.89
N GLY A 118 -3.05 -20.64 -4.00
CA GLY A 118 -2.31 -21.06 -5.20
C GLY A 118 -1.41 -19.95 -5.75
N LEU A 119 -1.95 -18.73 -5.87
CA LEU A 119 -1.21 -17.59 -6.42
C LEU A 119 -0.06 -17.13 -5.51
N VAL A 120 -0.30 -17.03 -4.20
CA VAL A 120 0.72 -16.67 -3.21
C VAL A 120 1.81 -17.75 -3.13
N THR A 121 1.45 -19.03 -3.23
CA THR A 121 2.42 -20.14 -3.27
C THR A 121 3.29 -20.06 -4.52
N ALA A 122 2.69 -19.89 -5.70
CA ALA A 122 3.44 -19.74 -6.94
C ALA A 122 4.38 -18.51 -6.92
N ALA A 123 3.95 -17.38 -6.33
CA ALA A 123 4.79 -16.20 -6.17
C ALA A 123 5.96 -16.45 -5.19
N SER A 124 5.72 -17.21 -4.10
CA SER A 124 6.77 -17.64 -3.17
C SER A 124 7.82 -18.51 -3.87
N GLU A 125 7.39 -19.51 -4.65
CA GLU A 125 8.24 -20.38 -5.45
C GLU A 125 9.02 -19.61 -6.52
N GLY A 126 8.40 -18.56 -7.09
CA GLY A 126 9.03 -17.60 -8.00
C GLY A 126 9.98 -16.60 -7.33
N GLY A 127 10.23 -16.72 -6.03
CA GLY A 127 11.23 -15.92 -5.30
C GLY A 127 10.69 -14.71 -4.54
N CYS A 128 9.38 -14.48 -4.48
CA CYS A 128 8.82 -13.36 -3.71
C CYS A 128 8.93 -13.61 -2.20
N GLU A 129 9.78 -12.83 -1.52
CA GLU A 129 10.04 -12.96 -0.08
C GLU A 129 8.80 -12.72 0.80
N VAL A 130 7.98 -11.73 0.46
CA VAL A 130 6.72 -11.43 1.17
C VAL A 130 5.77 -12.63 1.09
N CYS A 131 5.62 -13.21 -0.10
CA CYS A 131 4.77 -14.37 -0.29
C CYS A 131 5.33 -15.59 0.44
N ARG A 132 6.66 -15.79 0.43
CA ARG A 132 7.32 -16.87 1.16
C ARG A 132 7.08 -16.79 2.66
N ALA A 133 7.25 -15.61 3.24
CA ALA A 133 6.98 -15.37 4.67
C ALA A 133 5.49 -15.56 5.00
N LEU A 134 4.58 -15.11 4.12
CA LEU A 134 3.14 -15.31 4.30
C LEU A 134 2.75 -16.80 4.24
N VAL A 135 3.28 -17.57 3.28
CA VAL A 135 3.06 -19.02 3.17
C VAL A 135 3.51 -19.74 4.45
N ALA A 136 4.66 -19.37 5.03
CA ALA A 136 5.15 -19.95 6.28
C ALA A 136 4.21 -19.72 7.49
N ARG A 137 3.32 -18.72 7.40
CA ARG A 137 2.28 -18.44 8.41
C ARG A 137 0.91 -19.03 8.07
N CYS A 138 0.76 -19.61 6.88
CA CYS A 138 -0.51 -20.16 6.44
C CYS A 138 -0.82 -21.52 7.08
N VAL A 139 -2.09 -21.75 7.40
CA VAL A 139 -2.61 -23.04 7.89
C VAL A 139 -3.67 -23.59 6.94
N ALA A 140 -3.91 -24.90 6.98
CA ALA A 140 -4.86 -25.56 6.09
C ALA A 140 -6.31 -25.26 6.47
N SER A 141 -6.67 -25.40 7.75
CA SER A 141 -8.02 -25.14 8.24
C SER A 141 -8.24 -23.67 8.62
N LYS A 142 -9.48 -23.20 8.45
CA LYS A 142 -9.93 -21.89 8.95
C LYS A 142 -9.87 -21.80 10.46
N ASP A 143 -10.17 -22.90 11.15
CA ASP A 143 -10.30 -22.91 12.61
C ASP A 143 -8.96 -22.76 13.34
N GLU A 144 -7.85 -23.05 12.65
CA GLU A 144 -6.48 -22.86 13.14
C GLU A 144 -5.96 -21.43 12.96
N ALA A 145 -6.67 -20.58 12.19
CA ALA A 145 -6.25 -19.22 11.85
C ALA A 145 -7.05 -18.16 12.58
N ARG A 146 -6.35 -17.08 12.96
CA ARG A 146 -7.00 -15.88 13.51
C ARG A 146 -7.30 -14.84 12.44
N ILE A 147 -6.50 -14.80 11.38
CA ILE A 147 -6.70 -13.94 10.22
C ILE A 147 -7.21 -14.78 9.06
N HIS A 148 -8.38 -14.45 8.52
CA HIS A 148 -8.91 -15.05 7.31
C HIS A 148 -8.88 -14.03 6.17
N VAL A 149 -8.27 -14.42 5.05
CA VAL A 149 -8.35 -13.63 3.83
C VAL A 149 -9.70 -13.87 3.16
N VAL A 150 -10.35 -12.78 2.73
CA VAL A 150 -11.64 -12.80 2.03
C VAL A 150 -11.58 -11.90 0.80
N ASP A 151 -12.49 -12.11 -0.14
CA ASP A 151 -12.61 -11.21 -1.29
C ASP A 151 -13.04 -9.81 -0.82
N MET A 152 -12.43 -8.75 -1.38
CA MET A 152 -12.74 -7.37 -1.03
C MET A 152 -14.24 -7.04 -1.18
N ASN A 153 -14.95 -7.72 -2.10
CA ASN A 153 -16.38 -7.56 -2.28
C ASN A 153 -17.21 -8.14 -1.14
N GLU A 154 -16.67 -9.01 -0.29
CA GLU A 154 -17.38 -9.51 0.90
C GLU A 154 -17.42 -8.49 2.04
N LEU A 155 -16.63 -7.42 1.95
CA LEU A 155 -16.50 -6.39 2.99
C LEU A 155 -17.37 -5.15 2.72
N ASN A 156 -18.42 -5.28 1.93
CA ASN A 156 -19.42 -4.22 1.72
C ASN A 156 -20.65 -4.43 2.61
N PRO A 157 -21.47 -3.39 2.88
CA PRO A 157 -22.61 -3.49 3.80
C PRO A 157 -23.59 -4.63 3.50
N ARG A 158 -23.89 -4.87 2.22
CA ARG A 158 -24.82 -5.93 1.80
C ARG A 158 -24.26 -7.31 2.11
N ALA A 159 -22.99 -7.54 1.77
CA ALA A 159 -22.32 -8.82 2.02
C ALA A 159 -22.11 -9.06 3.53
N VAL A 160 -21.74 -8.03 4.28
CA VAL A 160 -21.57 -8.09 5.74
C VAL A 160 -22.87 -8.53 6.42
N LEU A 161 -24.00 -7.88 6.10
CA LEU A 161 -25.30 -8.21 6.69
C LEU A 161 -25.77 -9.63 6.32
N LYS A 162 -25.47 -10.08 5.09
CA LYS A 162 -25.92 -11.38 4.58
C LYS A 162 -25.04 -12.55 5.05
N ASN A 163 -23.72 -12.37 5.12
CA ASN A 163 -22.77 -13.47 5.27
C ASN A 163 -22.02 -13.43 6.60
N LEU A 164 -21.57 -12.25 7.05
CA LEU A 164 -20.70 -12.13 8.21
C LEU A 164 -21.49 -12.02 9.52
N LEU A 165 -22.54 -11.21 9.52
CA LEU A 165 -23.38 -11.00 10.70
C LEU A 165 -24.03 -12.31 11.20
N PRO A 166 -24.54 -13.21 10.34
CA PRO A 166 -25.13 -14.48 10.78
C PRO A 166 -24.12 -15.47 11.39
N MET A 167 -22.81 -15.25 11.24
CA MET A 167 -21.80 -16.12 11.86
C MET A 167 -21.81 -16.04 13.39
N GLY A 168 -22.39 -14.98 13.97
CA GLY A 168 -22.45 -14.80 15.42
C GLY A 168 -21.10 -14.57 16.11
N LYS A 169 -20.00 -14.43 15.35
CA LYS A 169 -18.65 -14.19 15.85
C LYS A 169 -18.35 -12.70 15.93
N ASN A 170 -17.52 -12.28 16.88
CA ASN A 170 -16.98 -10.93 16.88
C ASN A 170 -16.01 -10.78 15.71
N ILE A 171 -16.22 -9.80 14.85
CA ILE A 171 -15.44 -9.65 13.61
C ILE A 171 -14.89 -8.23 13.52
N ILE A 172 -13.58 -8.15 13.28
CA ILE A 172 -12.93 -6.95 12.77
C ILE A 172 -12.45 -7.23 11.34
N ALA A 173 -12.90 -6.45 10.37
CA ALA A 173 -12.58 -6.64 8.96
C ALA A 173 -11.82 -5.44 8.41
N TRP A 174 -10.70 -5.70 7.74
CA TRP A 174 -9.85 -4.68 7.14
C TRP A 174 -10.02 -4.63 5.63
N LYS A 175 -10.26 -3.41 5.12
CA LYS A 175 -10.23 -3.06 3.69
C LYS A 175 -8.96 -2.25 3.40
N PRO A 176 -7.82 -2.90 3.13
CA PRO A 176 -6.60 -2.20 2.75
C PRO A 176 -6.71 -1.63 1.33
N SER A 177 -6.81 -0.31 1.21
CA SER A 177 -6.85 0.37 -0.09
C SER A 177 -6.43 1.84 0.01
N GLY A 178 -5.67 2.34 -0.97
CA GLY A 178 -5.27 3.74 -1.05
C GLY A 178 -6.46 4.70 -1.13
N TRP A 179 -7.60 4.23 -1.67
CA TRP A 179 -8.87 4.97 -1.70
C TRP A 179 -9.50 5.20 -0.33
N MET A 180 -9.06 4.46 0.70
CA MET A 180 -9.57 4.63 2.07
C MET A 180 -8.90 5.83 2.77
N TYR A 181 -7.87 6.43 2.18
CA TYR A 181 -7.39 7.73 2.62
C TYR A 181 -8.45 8.79 2.31
N ASN A 182 -9.27 9.10 3.32
CA ASN A 182 -10.21 10.19 3.24
C ASN A 182 -10.25 10.92 4.59
N PRO A 183 -9.32 11.87 4.83
CA PRO A 183 -9.28 12.63 6.07
C PRO A 183 -10.58 13.43 6.33
N SER A 184 -11.41 13.64 5.31
CA SER A 184 -12.70 14.33 5.45
C SER A 184 -13.86 13.43 5.89
N LYS A 185 -13.74 12.10 5.76
CA LYS A 185 -14.77 11.14 6.17
C LYS A 185 -14.76 10.99 7.70
N LYS A 186 -15.56 11.80 8.37
CA LYS A 186 -15.66 11.79 9.84
C LYS A 186 -16.45 10.57 10.33
N ALA A 187 -15.84 9.77 11.21
CA ALA A 187 -16.58 8.84 12.04
C ALA A 187 -17.37 9.62 13.11
N THR A 188 -18.62 9.24 13.35
CA THR A 188 -19.44 9.88 14.40
C THR A 188 -19.00 9.41 15.79
N ALA A 189 -19.16 10.24 16.82
CA ALA A 189 -18.85 9.87 18.20
C ALA A 189 -19.58 8.57 18.63
N ALA A 190 -20.81 8.38 18.17
CA ALA A 190 -21.59 7.16 18.42
C ALA A 190 -20.95 5.91 17.78
N THR A 191 -20.33 6.05 16.61
CA THR A 191 -19.63 4.96 15.93
C THR A 191 -18.30 4.64 16.61
N ILE A 192 -17.54 5.67 17.00
CA ILE A 192 -16.25 5.53 17.68
C ILE A 192 -16.39 4.78 19.01
N LYS A 193 -17.45 5.08 19.79
CA LYS A 193 -17.77 4.35 21.03
C LYS A 193 -18.01 2.85 20.85
N ARG A 194 -18.28 2.39 19.63
CA ARG A 194 -18.52 0.97 19.31
C ARG A 194 -17.29 0.29 18.71
N LEU A 195 -16.18 1.01 18.55
CA LEU A 195 -14.94 0.43 18.06
C LEU A 195 -14.28 -0.40 19.16
N PRO A 196 -13.47 -1.40 18.77
CA PRO A 196 -12.78 -2.25 19.72
C PRO A 196 -11.48 -1.62 20.26
N CYS A 197 -11.41 -0.28 20.32
CA CYS A 197 -10.29 0.48 20.86
C CYS A 197 -10.79 1.77 21.55
N PRO A 198 -10.03 2.35 22.49
CA PRO A 198 -10.35 3.64 23.09
C PRO A 198 -10.49 4.75 22.04
N ALA A 199 -11.35 5.73 22.30
CA ALA A 199 -11.60 6.82 21.35
C ALA A 199 -10.31 7.60 21.07
N GLU A 200 -9.50 7.84 22.10
CA GLU A 200 -8.21 8.54 22.02
C GLU A 200 -7.22 7.80 21.11
N ALA A 201 -7.21 6.46 21.18
CA ALA A 201 -6.41 5.63 20.30
C ALA A 201 -6.92 5.65 18.86
N PHE A 202 -8.23 5.72 18.64
CA PHE A 202 -8.76 5.89 17.28
C PHE A 202 -8.41 7.27 16.72
N GLU A 203 -8.54 8.34 17.51
CA GLU A 203 -8.21 9.70 17.08
C GLU A 203 -6.76 9.84 16.63
N SER A 204 -5.82 9.23 17.35
CA SER A 204 -4.39 9.25 16.97
C SER A 204 -4.08 8.46 15.70
N LEU A 205 -4.97 7.55 15.28
CA LEU A 205 -4.79 6.68 14.11
C LEU A 205 -5.61 7.11 12.89
N ARG A 206 -6.41 8.19 12.99
CA ARG A 206 -7.35 8.63 11.93
C ARG A 206 -6.70 8.93 10.57
N GLU A 207 -5.41 9.18 10.52
CA GLU A 207 -4.68 9.34 9.27
C GLU A 207 -4.50 8.00 8.52
N PHE A 208 -4.43 6.90 9.26
CA PHE A 208 -4.14 5.56 8.75
C PHE A 208 -5.38 4.69 8.58
N ILE A 209 -6.42 4.92 9.39
CA ILE A 209 -7.62 4.07 9.44
C ILE A 209 -8.90 4.90 9.34
N SER A 210 -9.93 4.29 8.77
CA SER A 210 -11.26 4.87 8.66
C SER A 210 -12.33 3.86 9.08
N VAL A 211 -13.49 4.34 9.53
CA VAL A 211 -14.62 3.46 9.83
C VAL A 211 -15.52 3.38 8.61
N GLU A 212 -15.65 2.17 8.07
CA GLU A 212 -16.51 1.91 6.91
C GLU A 212 -17.91 1.48 7.35
N MET A 213 -18.01 0.61 8.36
CA MET A 213 -19.28 0.09 8.84
C MET A 213 -19.17 -0.46 10.26
N VAL A 214 -20.22 -0.31 11.06
CA VAL A 214 -20.36 -0.97 12.37
C VAL A 214 -21.77 -1.55 12.53
N ALA A 215 -21.90 -2.87 12.51
CA ALA A 215 -23.18 -3.58 12.64
C ALA A 215 -23.09 -4.69 13.70
N LYS A 216 -23.80 -4.49 14.83
CA LYS A 216 -23.73 -5.34 16.03
C LYS A 216 -22.27 -5.68 16.39
N ASN A 217 -21.89 -6.95 16.25
CA ASN A 217 -20.60 -7.58 16.55
C ASN A 217 -19.59 -7.54 15.37
N VAL A 218 -19.91 -6.86 14.27
CA VAL A 218 -19.04 -6.73 13.09
C VAL A 218 -18.62 -5.28 12.89
N VAL A 219 -17.32 -5.06 12.79
CA VAL A 219 -16.69 -3.76 12.51
C VAL A 219 -15.87 -3.88 11.24
N VAL A 220 -16.16 -3.05 10.23
CA VAL A 220 -15.39 -2.95 9.00
C VAL A 220 -14.64 -1.63 8.99
N LEU A 221 -13.32 -1.72 8.85
CA LEU A 221 -12.39 -0.61 8.86
C LEU A 221 -11.68 -0.51 7.51
N GLY A 222 -11.50 0.71 7.03
CA GLY A 222 -10.59 1.02 5.94
C GLY A 222 -9.19 1.20 6.50
N ALA A 223 -8.19 0.67 5.79
CA ALA A 223 -6.80 0.99 6.04
C ALA A 223 -6.28 1.74 4.81
N ALA A 224 -5.65 2.91 5.01
CA ALA A 224 -5.12 3.81 3.98
C ALA A 224 -3.86 3.23 3.26
N TYR A 225 -3.97 1.98 2.83
CA TYR A 225 -2.88 1.16 2.32
C TYR A 225 -2.86 1.19 0.79
N SER A 226 -2.02 2.07 0.24
CA SER A 226 -1.75 2.12 -1.21
C SER A 226 -0.63 1.16 -1.61
N GLU A 227 -0.77 0.52 -2.77
CA GLU A 227 0.29 -0.21 -3.49
C GLU A 227 0.82 0.57 -4.71
N HIS A 228 0.33 1.80 -4.89
CA HIS A 228 0.87 2.76 -5.85
C HIS A 228 1.48 3.93 -5.10
N SER A 229 2.45 4.56 -5.75
CA SER A 229 3.18 5.71 -5.21
C SER A 229 2.27 6.92 -4.97
N SER A 230 2.48 7.63 -3.88
CA SER A 230 1.91 8.97 -3.65
C SER A 230 2.55 10.01 -4.57
N PHE A 231 1.94 11.20 -4.65
CA PHE A 231 2.51 12.30 -5.44
C PHE A 231 3.93 12.68 -5.03
N THR A 232 4.20 12.73 -3.73
CA THR A 232 5.53 13.07 -3.19
C THR A 232 6.53 11.93 -3.42
N GLU A 233 6.11 10.68 -3.23
CA GLU A 233 6.92 9.50 -3.54
C GLU A 233 7.34 9.48 -5.03
N LEU A 234 6.42 9.82 -5.96
CA LEU A 234 6.72 9.94 -7.38
C LEU A 234 7.68 11.10 -7.68
N LYS A 235 7.46 12.27 -7.05
CA LYS A 235 8.35 13.43 -7.20
C LYS A 235 9.77 13.04 -6.79
N ASP A 236 9.93 12.50 -5.59
CA ASP A 236 11.24 12.14 -5.02
C ASP A 236 11.95 11.08 -5.85
N PHE A 237 11.21 10.10 -6.39
CA PHE A 237 11.79 9.09 -7.27
C PHE A 237 12.33 9.68 -8.58
N ILE A 238 11.55 10.55 -9.23
CA ILE A 238 11.95 11.17 -10.49
C ILE A 238 13.06 12.21 -10.29
N THR A 239 13.01 12.99 -9.22
CA THR A 239 14.09 13.94 -8.91
C THR A 239 15.35 13.24 -8.43
N ALA A 240 15.28 12.05 -7.83
CA ALA A 240 16.48 11.27 -7.51
C ALA A 240 17.14 10.68 -8.77
N LEU A 241 16.37 10.08 -9.68
CA LEU A 241 16.90 9.42 -10.88
C LEU A 241 17.25 10.38 -12.02
N LYS A 242 16.61 11.55 -12.06
CA LYS A 242 16.82 12.62 -13.06
C LYS A 242 16.90 12.10 -14.50
N PRO A 243 15.90 11.34 -14.99
CA PRO A 243 15.93 10.80 -16.34
C PRO A 243 15.86 11.91 -17.40
N MET A 244 16.30 11.62 -18.62
CA MET A 244 16.22 12.60 -19.73
C MET A 244 14.78 12.87 -20.14
N LYS A 245 13.93 11.84 -20.11
CA LYS A 245 12.51 11.90 -20.42
C LYS A 245 11.70 11.03 -19.46
N VAL A 246 10.46 11.44 -19.19
CA VAL A 246 9.48 10.61 -18.50
C VAL A 246 8.25 10.44 -19.40
N GLN A 247 7.78 9.22 -19.54
CA GLN A 247 6.59 8.85 -20.28
C GLN A 247 5.53 8.31 -19.30
N PRO A 248 4.43 9.04 -19.05
CA PRO A 248 3.30 8.53 -18.28
C PRO A 248 2.71 7.26 -18.91
N THR A 249 2.32 6.29 -18.10
CA THR A 249 1.66 5.05 -18.56
C THR A 249 0.20 4.92 -18.13
N VAL A 250 -0.27 5.78 -17.21
CA VAL A 250 -1.67 5.84 -16.77
C VAL A 250 -2.26 7.19 -17.16
N PHE A 251 -3.49 7.18 -17.69
CA PHE A 251 -4.14 8.35 -18.29
C PHE A 251 -5.53 8.59 -17.71
N GLY A 252 -5.94 9.85 -17.64
CA GLY A 252 -7.25 10.26 -17.09
C GLY A 252 -7.30 10.24 -15.56
N GLY A 253 -8.44 10.62 -15.00
CA GLY A 253 -8.64 10.68 -13.54
C GLY A 253 -7.57 11.51 -12.83
N SER A 254 -6.95 10.91 -11.82
CA SER A 254 -5.82 11.44 -11.04
C SER A 254 -4.53 11.62 -11.83
N ALA A 255 -4.40 11.02 -13.02
CA ALA A 255 -3.23 11.13 -13.87
C ALA A 255 -3.37 12.21 -14.97
N LYS A 256 -4.50 12.93 -15.01
CA LYS A 256 -4.82 13.91 -16.08
C LYS A 256 -3.72 14.96 -16.30
N ASP A 257 -3.12 15.44 -15.21
CA ASP A 257 -2.12 16.52 -15.20
C ASP A 257 -0.70 15.98 -14.96
N ALA A 258 -0.51 14.66 -15.02
CA ALA A 258 0.75 14.02 -14.66
C ALA A 258 1.96 14.57 -15.44
N ARG A 259 1.80 14.78 -16.75
CA ARG A 259 2.85 15.36 -17.61
C ARG A 259 3.31 16.73 -17.10
N LYS A 260 2.35 17.61 -16.80
CA LYS A 260 2.59 18.97 -16.28
C LYS A 260 3.35 18.93 -14.96
N HIS A 261 2.94 18.07 -14.03
CA HIS A 261 3.61 17.93 -12.74
C HIS A 261 5.04 17.43 -12.88
N ILE A 262 5.24 16.38 -13.68
CA ILE A 262 6.57 15.79 -13.89
C ILE A 262 7.53 16.78 -14.55
N ASP A 263 7.06 17.56 -15.53
CA ASP A 263 7.88 18.57 -16.20
C ASP A 263 8.27 19.70 -15.23
N SER A 264 7.35 20.12 -14.33
CA SER A 264 7.66 21.07 -13.25
C SER A 264 8.78 20.55 -12.34
N TRP A 265 8.69 19.29 -11.89
CA TRP A 265 9.69 18.70 -10.99
C TRP A 265 11.09 18.67 -11.61
N LEU A 266 11.20 18.37 -12.90
CA LEU A 266 12.46 18.32 -13.62
C LEU A 266 13.01 19.72 -13.98
N GLN A 267 12.17 20.75 -13.98
CA GLN A 267 12.56 22.16 -14.20
C GLN A 267 13.00 22.85 -12.90
N GLU A 268 12.25 22.71 -11.80
CA GLU A 268 12.57 23.24 -10.47
C GLU A 268 14.00 22.86 -10.04
N GLU A 269 14.39 21.62 -10.28
CA GLU A 269 15.71 21.07 -10.00
C GLU A 269 16.84 21.71 -10.82
N LYS A 270 16.56 22.18 -12.05
CA LYS A 270 17.56 22.87 -12.88
C LYS A 270 17.80 24.29 -12.36
N LEU A 271 16.75 24.96 -11.87
CA LEU A 271 16.83 26.31 -11.34
C LEU A 271 17.59 26.38 -10.02
N LEU A 272 17.45 25.36 -9.15
CA LEU A 272 18.22 25.23 -7.89
C LEU A 272 19.74 25.04 -8.10
N LYS A 273 20.18 24.77 -9.33
CA LYS A 273 21.60 24.55 -9.69
C LYS A 273 22.24 25.72 -10.42
N LEU A 274 21.49 26.77 -10.75
CA LEU A 274 22.09 28.00 -11.23
C LEU A 274 22.74 28.69 -10.03
N PRO A 275 24.04 29.03 -10.07
CA PRO A 275 24.61 29.90 -9.05
C PRO A 275 23.77 31.18 -9.03
N SER A 276 23.49 31.67 -7.83
CA SER A 276 22.97 33.02 -7.63
C SER A 276 24.03 34.01 -8.13
N GLU A 277 24.10 34.20 -9.44
CA GLU A 277 24.82 35.30 -10.06
C GLU A 277 23.90 36.51 -10.09
N ASN A 278 24.40 37.59 -9.48
CA ASN A 278 23.85 38.94 -9.37
C ASN A 278 22.80 39.09 -8.25
N SER A 279 22.98 39.92 -7.20
CA SER A 279 23.77 41.16 -7.05
C SER A 279 23.99 41.43 -5.56
#